data_AF-A0A382A6G9-F1
#
_entry.id   AF-A0A382A6G9-F1
#
_cell.length_a   1.000
_cell.length_b   1.000
_cell.length_c   1.000
_cell.angle_alpha   90.00
_cell.angle_beta   90.00
_cell.angle_gamma   90.00
#
_symmetry.space_group_name_H-M   'P 1'
#
loop_
_entity.id
_entity.type
_entity.pdbx_description
1 polymer ?
#
loop_
_entity_poly.entity_id
_entity_poly.type
_entity_poly.pdbx_seq_one_letter_code
_entity_poly.pdbx_strand_id
1 'polypeptide(L)' 'MKISIGNDHAGTQHKKEIVRDMEKKGIEIINHGTDKEESVDYPDLAHPVAEDVKNNRTDIGIVICGSGNG' A
#
# COMPACT_ATOMS: atom_id res chain seq x y z
N MET A 1 -9.23 8.75 10.05
CA MET A 1 -9.16 7.69 9.03
C MET A 1 -7.69 7.37 8.82
N LYS A 2 -7.36 6.08 8.78
CA LYS A 2 -6.01 5.58 8.62
C LYS A 2 -6.00 4.48 7.57
N ILE A 3 -5.05 4.54 6.64
CA ILE A 3 -4.97 3.61 5.50
C ILE A 3 -3.65 2.85 5.56
N SER A 4 -3.72 1.54 5.34
CA SER A 4 -2.53 0.71 5.08
C SER A 4 -2.38 0.54 3.57
N ILE A 5 -1.16 0.69 3.05
CA ILE A 5 -0.88 0.61 1.61
C ILE A 5 0.37 -0.22 1.31
N GLY A 6 0.28 -1.05 0.28
CA GLY A 6 1.37 -1.91 -0.19
C GLY A 6 1.34 -2.07 -1.71
N ASN A 7 2.51 -2.28 -2.31
CA ASN A 7 2.66 -2.45 -3.75
C ASN A 7 3.88 -3.29 -4.12
N ASP A 8 3.81 -4.06 -5.19
CA ASP A 8 5.04 -4.59 -5.80
C ASP A 8 5.77 -3.52 -6.62
N HIS A 9 6.89 -3.89 -7.25
CA HIS A 9 7.70 -2.99 -8.07
C HIS A 9 6.93 -2.32 -9.21
N ALA A 10 5.86 -2.92 -9.74
CA ALA A 10 5.04 -2.33 -10.79
C ALA A 10 4.10 -1.22 -10.26
N GLY A 11 3.79 -1.20 -8.96
CA GLY A 11 2.88 -0.23 -8.35
C GLY A 11 3.53 1.02 -7.74
N THR A 12 4.86 1.14 -7.77
CA THR A 12 5.61 2.16 -7.00
C THR A 12 5.19 3.59 -7.34
N GLN A 13 5.01 3.92 -8.62
CA GLN A 13 4.60 5.27 -9.03
C GLN A 13 3.17 5.59 -8.58
N HIS A 14 2.23 4.67 -8.80
CA HIS A 14 0.83 4.84 -8.40
C HIS A 14 0.69 4.98 -6.89
N LYS A 15 1.43 4.18 -6.10
CA LYS A 15 1.44 4.37 -4.64
C LYS A 15 1.86 5.78 -4.26
N LYS A 16 2.97 6.29 -4.82
CA LYS A 16 3.49 7.63 -4.47
C LYS A 16 2.45 8.73 -4.73
N GLU A 17 1.71 8.64 -5.83
CA GLU A 17 0.62 9.57 -6.14
C GLU A 17 -0.54 9.48 -5.15
N ILE A 18 -0.99 8.25 -4.83
CA ILE A 18 -2.07 8.01 -3.86
C ILE A 18 -1.68 8.53 -2.47
N VAL A 19 -0.49 8.16 -1.98
CA VAL A 19 0.01 8.59 -0.65
C VAL A 19 0.02 10.11 -0.56
N ARG A 20 0.62 10.79 -1.55
CA ARG A 20 0.68 12.25 -1.60
C ARG A 20 -0.71 12.89 -1.52
N ASP A 21 -1.68 12.36 -2.25
CA ASP A 21 -3.01 12.95 -2.33
C ASP A 21 -3.87 12.64 -1.08
N MET A 22 -3.62 11.52 -0.39
CA MET A 22 -4.25 11.19 0.89
C MET A 22 -3.65 12.00 2.05
N GLU A 23 -2.33 12.13 2.10
CA GLU A 23 -1.65 12.96 3.11
C GLU A 23 -2.07 14.43 3.03
N LYS A 24 -2.24 14.99 1.82
CA LYS A 24 -2.80 16.33 1.61
C LYS A 24 -4.19 16.52 2.21
N LYS A 25 -4.96 15.43 2.37
CA LYS A 25 -6.29 15.43 2.99
C LYS A 25 -6.23 15.18 4.50
N GLY A 26 -5.03 15.08 5.09
CA GLY A 26 -4.84 14.78 6.52
C GLY A 26 -5.12 13.32 6.89
N ILE A 27 -5.07 12.40 5.92
CA ILE A 27 -5.24 10.96 6.18
C ILE A 27 -3.89 10.36 6.56
N GLU A 28 -3.85 9.61 7.65
CA GLU A 28 -2.65 8.91 8.11
C GLU A 28 -2.41 7.64 7.28
N ILE A 29 -1.16 7.42 6.85
CA ILE A 29 -0.76 6.30 5.99
C ILE A 29 0.25 5.41 6.71
N ILE A 30 0.03 4.09 6.66
CA ILE A 30 1.06 3.06 6.90
C ILE A 30 1.49 2.52 5.54
N ASN A 31 2.76 2.72 5.16
CA ASN A 31 3.35 2.25 3.90
C ASN A 31 4.19 0.99 4.15
N HIS A 32 3.77 -0.15 3.60
CA HIS A 32 4.51 -1.42 3.67
C HIS A 32 5.50 -1.62 2.51
N GLY A 33 5.64 -0.64 1.62
CA GLY A 33 6.53 -0.70 0.48
C GLY A 33 5.87 -1.32 -0.76
N THR A 34 6.61 -1.48 -1.85
CA THR A 34 8.00 -1.05 -2.05
C THR A 34 8.09 0.41 -2.50
N ASP A 35 9.10 1.14 -2.04
CA ASP A 35 9.41 2.51 -2.50
C ASP A 35 10.44 2.55 -3.64
N LYS A 36 10.92 1.37 -4.03
CA LYS A 36 11.94 1.17 -5.04
C LYS A 36 11.37 0.43 -6.25
N GLU A 37 12.17 0.36 -7.31
CA GLU A 37 11.79 -0.27 -8.59
C GLU A 37 12.42 -1.65 -8.78
N GLU A 38 13.23 -2.14 -7.83
CA GLU A 38 13.74 -3.50 -7.92
C GLU A 38 12.62 -4.51 -7.72
N SER A 39 12.72 -5.63 -8.44
CA SER A 39 11.77 -6.74 -8.35
C SER A 39 11.63 -7.22 -6.90
N VAL A 40 10.39 -7.37 -6.47
CA VAL A 40 9.98 -7.84 -5.15
C VAL A 40 8.73 -8.70 -5.29
N ASP A 41 8.51 -9.59 -4.33
CA ASP A 41 7.34 -10.44 -4.29
C ASP A 41 6.14 -9.70 -3.70
N TYR A 42 5.06 -9.62 -4.47
CA TYR A 42 3.83 -8.94 -4.07
C TYR A 42 3.25 -9.42 -2.73
N PRO A 43 3.17 -10.73 -2.43
CA PRO A 43 2.57 -11.21 -1.17
C PRO A 43 3.25 -10.66 0.09
N ASP A 44 4.57 -10.40 0.04
CA ASP A 44 5.32 -9.86 1.17
C ASP A 44 4.85 -8.45 1.58
N LEU A 45 4.21 -7.74 0.63
CA LEU A 45 3.78 -6.36 0.79
C LEU A 45 2.24 -6.26 0.90
N ALA A 46 1.51 -7.22 0.33
CA ALA A 46 0.06 -7.30 0.43
C ALA A 46 -0.43 -7.92 1.74
N HIS A 47 0.25 -8.95 2.27
CA HIS A 47 -0.16 -9.59 3.52
C HIS A 47 -0.12 -8.66 4.74
N PRO A 48 0.91 -7.81 4.93
CA PRO A 48 0.92 -6.85 6.03
C PRO A 48 -0.25 -5.85 5.96
N VAL A 49 -0.65 -5.43 4.76
CA VAL A 49 -1.83 -4.56 4.55
C VAL A 49 -3.10 -5.29 4.99
N ALA A 50 -3.26 -6.54 4.58
CA ALA A 50 -4.41 -7.36 4.99
C ALA A 50 -4.43 -7.61 6.50
N GLU A 51 -3.28 -7.83 7.13
CA GLU A 51 -3.17 -7.97 8.58
C GLU A 51 -3.53 -6.69 9.33
N ASP A 52 -3.12 -5.52 8.83
CA ASP A 52 -3.48 -4.25 9.44
C ASP A 52 -5.00 -4.04 9.45
N VAL A 53 -5.67 -4.32 8.33
CA VAL A 53 -7.13 -4.22 8.24
C VAL A 53 -7.79 -5.26 9.15
N LYS A 54 -7.37 -6.52 9.09
CA LYS A 54 -7.91 -7.61 9.92
C LYS A 54 -7.82 -7.31 11.42
N ASN A 55 -6.72 -6.68 11.85
CA ASN A 55 -6.46 -6.36 13.25
C ASN A 55 -6.93 -4.96 13.67
N ASN A 56 -7.74 -4.27 12.86
CA ASN A 56 -8.24 -2.92 13.10
C ASN A 56 -7.12 -1.87 13.36
N ARG A 57 -5.93 -2.07 12.78
CA ARG A 57 -4.83 -1.08 12.83
C ARG A 57 -5.07 0.08 11.86
N THR A 58 -5.82 -0.19 10.79
CA THR A 58 -6.22 0.77 9.76
C THR A 58 -7.67 0.51 9.36
N ASP A 59 -8.36 1.56 8.90
CA ASP A 59 -9.76 1.47 8.46
C ASP A 59 -9.89 0.81 7.09
N ILE A 60 -8.90 1.03 6.21
CA ILE A 60 -8.90 0.60 4.80
C ILE A 60 -7.50 0.12 4.43
N GLY A 61 -7.43 -0.91 3.58
CA GLY A 61 -6.21 -1.37 2.92
C GLY A 61 -6.25 -1.07 1.42
N ILE A 62 -5.11 -0.66 0.85
CA ILE A 62 -4.92 -0.47 -0.59
C ILE A 62 -3.73 -1.33 -1.03
N VAL A 63 -3.91 -2.19 -2.02
CA VAL A 63 -2.84 -3.01 -2.60
C VAL A 63 -2.74 -2.77 -4.10
N ILE A 64 -1.52 -2.71 -4.62
CA ILE A 64 -1.25 -2.34 -6.02
C ILE A 64 -0.23 -3.31 -6.61
N CYS A 65 -0.55 -3.90 -7.75
CA CYS A 65 0.41 -4.59 -8.60
C CYS A 65 0.12 -4.29 -10.07
N GLY A 66 0.87 -4.88 -10.99
CA GLY A 66 0.68 -4.61 -12.43
C GLY A 66 -0.75 -4.85 -12.94
N SER A 67 -1.50 -5.80 -12.37
CA SER A 67 -2.90 -6.08 -12.75
C SER A 67 -3.92 -6.01 -11.61
N GLY A 68 -3.47 -5.98 -10.36
CA GLY A 68 -4.32 -6.10 -9.17
C GLY A 68 -4.82 -7.52 -8.85
N ASN A 69 -4.41 -8.55 -9.60
CA ASN A 69 -4.91 -9.93 -9.41
C ASN A 69 -4.13 -10.76 -8.38
N GLY A 70 -2.90 -10.35 -8.07
CA GLY A 70 -1.97 -11.11 -7.23
C GLY A 70 -2.39 -11.19 -5.76
#